data_AF-A0A3D2FSD6-F1
#
_entry.id   AF-A0A3D2FSD6-F1
#
_cell.length_a   1.000
_cell.length_b   1.000
_cell.length_c   1.000
_cell.angle_alpha   90.00
_cell.angle_beta   90.00
_cell.angle_gamma   90.00
#
_symmetry.space_group_name_H-M   'P 1'
#
loop_
_entity.id
_entity.type
_entity.pdbx_description
1 polymer ?
#
loop_
_entity_poly.entity_id
_entity_poly.type
_entity_poly.pdbx_seq_one_letter_code
_entity_poly.pdbx_strand_id
1 'polypeptide(L)'
;KNIQDTGVFALNIVSESFAPEMVSTATEFPPDISEFDESGLTPVSCEKIDVMRVGESKISFECELNQIIEIGDGSPGSGFLVLGTIVLFHVSDDLYENGRIDLEKLQPIGRLAGANGYCRISDRFEIERKINPDK
;
A
#
# COMPACT_ATOMS: atom_id res chain seq x y z
N LYS A 1 12.58 -10.94 -2.25
CA LYS A 1 12.94 -11.79 -3.42
C LYS A 1 12.21 -11.34 -4.69
N ASN A 2 10.88 -11.47 -4.81
CA ASN A 2 10.15 -11.11 -6.04
C ASN A 2 10.48 -9.72 -6.58
N ILE A 3 10.43 -8.67 -5.73
CA ILE A 3 10.80 -7.30 -6.13
C ILE A 3 12.23 -7.20 -6.68
N GLN A 4 13.19 -7.92 -6.08
CA GLN A 4 14.59 -7.92 -6.51
C GLN A 4 14.75 -8.64 -7.86
N ASP A 5 13.98 -9.71 -8.08
CA ASP A 5 14.08 -10.53 -9.29
C ASP A 5 13.35 -9.88 -10.48
N THR A 6 12.18 -9.26 -10.25
CA THR A 6 11.34 -8.66 -11.30
C THR A 6 11.60 -7.18 -11.52
N GLY A 7 12.12 -6.48 -10.51
CA GLY A 7 12.32 -5.03 -10.54
C GLY A 7 11.02 -4.21 -10.51
N VAL A 8 9.87 -4.83 -10.22
CA VAL A 8 8.57 -4.14 -10.23
C VAL A 8 7.66 -4.63 -9.11
N PHE A 9 6.76 -3.76 -8.63
CA PHE A 9 5.78 -4.09 -7.60
C PHE A 9 4.58 -3.14 -7.61
N ALA A 10 3.43 -3.62 -7.13
CA ALA A 10 2.25 -2.80 -6.89
C ALA A 10 2.11 -2.49 -5.39
N LEU A 11 1.83 -1.23 -5.05
CA LEU A 11 1.50 -0.80 -3.69
C LEU A 11 0.00 -0.49 -3.64
N ASN A 12 -0.72 -1.07 -2.69
CA ASN A 12 -2.17 -0.91 -2.56
C ASN A 12 -2.51 -0.25 -1.22
N ILE A 13 -3.33 0.80 -1.24
CA ILE A 13 -3.84 1.42 -0.02
C ILE A 13 -4.98 0.55 0.53
N VAL A 14 -4.90 0.25 1.83
CA VAL A 14 -5.85 -0.62 2.51
C VAL A 14 -6.97 0.22 3.13
N SER A 15 -8.19 -0.07 2.71
CA SER A 15 -9.43 0.47 3.28
C SER A 15 -9.98 -0.49 4.33
N GLU A 16 -10.71 0.06 5.30
CA GLU A 16 -11.32 -0.72 6.39
C GLU A 16 -12.16 -1.91 5.87
N SER A 17 -12.85 -1.75 4.74
CA SER A 17 -13.78 -2.73 4.18
C SER A 17 -13.15 -4.07 3.80
N PHE A 18 -11.83 -4.13 3.57
CA PHE A 18 -11.12 -5.36 3.21
C PHE A 18 -9.90 -5.61 4.12
N ALA A 19 -9.88 -4.96 5.29
CA ALA A 19 -8.79 -5.12 6.25
C ALA A 19 -8.63 -6.56 6.77
N PRO A 20 -9.70 -7.33 7.05
CA PRO A 20 -9.57 -8.74 7.45
C PRO A 20 -8.84 -9.61 6.41
N GLU A 21 -9.17 -9.44 5.13
CA GLU A 21 -8.57 -10.13 4.00
C GLU A 21 -7.11 -9.72 3.79
N MET A 22 -6.79 -8.43 4.00
CA MET A 22 -5.39 -7.99 4.05
C MET A 22 -4.62 -8.65 5.20
N VAL A 23 -5.23 -8.79 6.38
CA VAL A 23 -4.59 -9.43 7.52
C VAL A 23 -4.34 -10.92 7.27
N SER A 24 -5.23 -11.61 6.55
CA SER A 24 -5.02 -13.03 6.25
C SER A 24 -3.79 -13.28 5.37
N THR A 25 -3.41 -12.31 4.52
CA THR A 25 -2.20 -12.40 3.69
C THR A 25 -0.89 -12.31 4.50
N ALA A 26 -0.95 -11.91 5.77
CA ALA A 26 0.23 -11.86 6.65
C ALA A 26 0.56 -13.23 7.28
N THR A 27 -0.22 -14.26 6.98
CA THR A 27 0.06 -15.65 7.40
C THR A 27 1.29 -16.18 6.67
N GLU A 28 2.10 -17.00 7.35
CA GLU A 28 3.26 -17.64 6.74
C GLU A 28 2.82 -18.76 5.78
N PHE A 29 2.64 -18.41 4.50
CA PHE A 29 2.40 -19.38 3.44
C PHE A 29 3.71 -19.86 2.81
N PRO A 30 3.73 -21.09 2.24
CA PRO A 30 4.80 -21.53 1.36
C PRO A 30 4.99 -20.57 0.17
N PRO A 31 6.22 -20.43 -0.36
CA PRO A 31 6.54 -19.46 -1.41
C PRO A 31 5.86 -19.71 -2.76
N ASP A 32 5.27 -20.89 -2.96
CA ASP A 32 4.54 -21.31 -4.15
C ASP A 32 3.02 -21.09 -4.05
N ILE A 33 2.51 -20.69 -2.88
CA ILE A 33 1.10 -20.36 -2.66
C ILE A 33 0.89 -18.86 -2.87
N SER A 34 -0.10 -18.49 -3.68
CA SER A 34 -0.49 -17.09 -3.81
C SER A 34 -1.45 -16.71 -2.69
N GLU A 35 -1.14 -15.63 -1.97
CA GLU A 35 -2.02 -15.13 -0.92
C GLU A 35 -3.36 -14.60 -1.46
N PHE A 36 -3.48 -14.33 -2.76
CA PHE A 36 -4.77 -14.02 -3.40
C PHE A 36 -5.75 -15.19 -3.29
N ASP A 37 -5.28 -16.42 -3.48
CA ASP A 37 -6.12 -17.62 -3.44
C ASP A 37 -6.67 -17.87 -2.02
N GLU A 38 -5.90 -17.51 -1.00
CA GLU A 38 -6.24 -17.74 0.42
C GLU A 38 -7.05 -16.59 1.03
N SER A 39 -6.80 -15.35 0.60
CA SER A 39 -7.46 -14.16 1.15
C SER A 39 -8.81 -13.84 0.51
N GLY A 40 -9.06 -14.33 -0.70
CA GLY A 40 -10.23 -13.95 -1.50
C GLY A 40 -10.16 -12.54 -2.09
N LEU A 41 -9.02 -11.85 -1.95
CA LEU A 41 -8.77 -10.59 -2.65
C LEU A 41 -8.71 -10.84 -4.16
N THR A 42 -9.17 -9.87 -4.95
CA THR A 42 -9.23 -9.99 -6.40
C THR A 42 -7.90 -9.54 -7.02
N PRO A 43 -7.12 -10.42 -7.67
CA PRO A 43 -5.95 -9.99 -8.42
C PRO A 43 -6.37 -9.25 -9.69
N VAL A 44 -5.80 -8.07 -9.92
CA VAL A 44 -6.04 -7.26 -11.12
C VAL A 44 -4.71 -6.94 -11.78
N SER A 45 -4.57 -7.17 -13.09
CA SER A 45 -3.34 -6.85 -13.81
C SER A 45 -3.03 -5.35 -13.78
N CYS A 46 -1.76 -5.03 -13.57
CA CYS A 46 -1.22 -3.69 -13.76
C CYS A 46 -1.11 -3.33 -15.25
N GLU A 47 -1.09 -2.04 -15.58
CA GLU A 47 -1.05 -1.53 -16.96
C GLU A 47 0.37 -1.27 -17.48
N LYS A 48 1.31 -0.90 -16.61
CA LYS A 48 2.71 -0.55 -16.95
C LYS A 48 3.71 -1.61 -16.53
N ILE A 49 3.37 -2.43 -15.54
CA ILE A 49 4.27 -3.47 -14.98
C ILE A 49 3.60 -4.85 -14.98
N ASP A 50 4.39 -5.92 -15.08
CA ASP A 50 3.90 -7.30 -15.17
C ASP A 50 3.69 -7.94 -13.78
N VAL A 51 2.83 -7.34 -12.97
CA VAL A 51 2.40 -7.86 -11.65
C VAL A 51 0.92 -7.56 -11.39
N MET A 52 0.35 -8.21 -10.37
CA MET A 52 -1.04 -7.98 -9.95
C MET A 52 -1.12 -6.92 -8.85
N ARG A 53 -2.12 -6.04 -8.93
CA ARG A 53 -2.59 -5.17 -7.84
C ARG A 53 -3.86 -5.75 -7.21
N VAL A 54 -4.27 -5.19 -6.07
CA VAL A 54 -5.45 -5.63 -5.32
C VAL A 54 -6.69 -4.90 -5.87
N GLY A 55 -7.69 -5.64 -6.33
CA GLY A 55 -8.89 -5.11 -6.96
C GLY A 55 -9.81 -4.34 -6.02
N GLU A 56 -9.83 -4.71 -4.74
CA GLU A 56 -10.56 -4.02 -3.67
C GLU A 56 -9.91 -2.69 -3.29
N SER A 57 -8.63 -2.49 -3.66
CA SER A 57 -7.93 -1.26 -3.36
C SER A 57 -8.40 -0.12 -4.25
N LYS A 58 -8.84 0.92 -3.58
CA LYS A 58 -9.36 2.16 -4.15
C LYS A 58 -8.26 3.10 -4.67
N ILE A 59 -7.03 2.91 -4.18
CA ILE A 59 -5.82 3.61 -4.62
C ILE A 59 -4.67 2.60 -4.68
N SER A 60 -4.10 2.44 -5.87
CA SER A 60 -2.90 1.62 -6.08
C SER A 60 -1.84 2.38 -6.85
N PHE A 61 -0.58 2.02 -6.63
CA PHE A 61 0.56 2.56 -7.35
C PHE A 61 1.32 1.42 -8.02
N GLU A 62 1.60 1.59 -9.31
CA GLU A 62 2.55 0.75 -10.01
C GLU A 62 3.94 1.34 -9.86
N CYS A 63 4.88 0.53 -9.38
CA CYS A 63 6.23 0.98 -9.04
C CYS A 63 7.28 0.15 -9.78
N GLU A 64 8.27 0.85 -10.35
CA GLU A 64 9.55 0.27 -10.76
C GLU A 64 10.55 0.40 -9.61
N LEU A 65 11.33 -0.65 -9.37
CA LEU A 65 12.36 -0.68 -8.34
C LEU A 65 13.48 0.29 -8.70
N ASN A 66 13.77 1.22 -7.79
CA ASN A 66 14.93 2.11 -7.89
C ASN A 66 16.13 1.52 -7.14
N GLN A 67 15.93 1.12 -5.89
CA GLN A 67 17.02 0.64 -5.03
C GLN A 67 16.49 -0.24 -3.89
N ILE A 68 17.29 -1.24 -3.50
CA ILE A 68 17.13 -1.96 -2.23
C ILE A 68 18.34 -1.67 -1.36
N ILE A 69 18.10 -1.24 -0.12
CA ILE A 69 19.15 -1.00 0.89
C ILE A 69 18.92 -2.01 2.01
N GLU A 70 19.89 -2.88 2.24
CA GLU A 70 19.91 -3.78 3.39
C GLU A 70 20.25 -3.01 4.66
N ILE A 71 19.48 -3.25 5.73
CA ILE A 71 19.62 -2.60 7.02
C ILE A 71 19.83 -3.67 8.09
N GLY A 72 20.94 -3.60 8.81
CA GLY A 72 21.32 -4.59 9.83
C GLY A 72 22.33 -5.61 9.32
N ASP A 73 22.39 -6.77 9.97
CA ASP A 73 23.38 -7.84 9.75
C ASP A 73 22.73 -9.19 9.43
N GLY A 74 21.43 -9.21 9.17
CA GLY A 74 20.64 -10.43 8.93
C GLY A 74 20.16 -11.12 10.22
N SER A 75 20.46 -10.60 11.40
CA SER A 75 19.88 -11.06 12.66
C SER A 75 18.45 -10.51 12.88
N PRO A 76 17.67 -11.08 13.82
CA PRO A 76 16.32 -10.58 14.14
C PRO A 76 16.32 -9.07 14.42
N GLY A 77 15.47 -8.34 13.69
CA GLY A 77 15.42 -6.87 13.71
C GLY A 77 16.10 -6.20 12.51
N SER A 78 16.81 -6.96 11.67
CA SER A 78 17.27 -6.51 10.35
C SER A 78 16.12 -6.43 9.34
N GLY A 79 16.34 -5.74 8.22
CA GLY A 79 15.34 -5.62 7.17
C GLY A 79 15.88 -4.95 5.90
N PHE A 80 14.96 -4.58 5.01
CA PHE A 80 15.30 -3.94 3.74
C PHE A 80 14.48 -2.66 3.58
N LEU A 81 15.13 -1.57 3.16
CA LEU A 81 14.46 -0.40 2.63
C LEU A 81 14.37 -0.55 1.10
N VAL A 82 13.14 -0.67 0.61
CA VAL A 82 12.84 -0.76 -0.83
C VAL A 82 12.36 0.60 -1.32
N LEU A 83 13.09 1.19 -2.26
CA LEU A 83 12.76 2.47 -2.90
C LEU A 83 12.24 2.20 -4.30
N GLY A 84 11.03 2.65 -4.61
CA GLY A 84 10.41 2.52 -5.92
C GLY A 84 10.01 3.87 -6.52
N THR A 85 10.02 3.95 -7.85
CA THR A 85 9.49 5.08 -8.62
C THR A 85 8.09 4.73 -9.10
N ILE A 86 7.11 5.57 -8.76
CA ILE A 86 5.72 5.39 -9.22
C ILE A 86 5.66 5.72 -10.71
N VAL A 87 5.21 4.75 -11.52
CA VAL A 87 5.03 4.90 -12.97
C VAL A 87 3.56 5.04 -13.38
N LEU A 88 2.62 4.61 -12.54
CA LEU A 88 1.19 4.84 -12.73
C LEU A 88 0.43 4.89 -11.40
N PHE A 89 -0.55 5.79 -11.32
CA PHE A 89 -1.53 5.87 -10.23
C PHE A 89 -2.87 5.31 -10.69
N HIS A 90 -3.44 4.41 -9.90
CA HIS A 90 -4.84 3.99 -9.99
C HIS A 90 -5.59 4.66 -8.86
N VAL A 91 -6.60 5.48 -9.18
CA VAL A 91 -7.45 6.14 -8.18
C VAL A 91 -8.90 6.00 -8.65
N SER A 92 -9.76 5.47 -7.79
CA SER A 92 -11.19 5.36 -8.11
C SER A 92 -11.81 6.74 -8.34
N ASP A 93 -12.63 6.89 -9.39
CA ASP A 93 -13.23 8.17 -9.80
C ASP A 93 -14.08 8.81 -8.71
N ASP A 94 -14.69 8.02 -7.82
CA ASP A 94 -15.52 8.51 -6.72
C ASP A 94 -14.70 9.14 -5.58
N LEU A 95 -13.38 8.96 -5.55
CA LEU A 95 -12.48 9.43 -4.48
C LEU A 95 -11.80 10.75 -4.77
N TYR A 96 -11.62 11.12 -6.03
CA TYR A 96 -10.80 12.25 -6.40
C TYR A 96 -11.65 13.46 -6.71
N GLU A 97 -11.46 14.53 -5.93
CA GLU A 97 -12.14 15.80 -6.15
C GLU A 97 -11.13 16.96 -5.99
N ASN A 98 -10.98 17.76 -7.05
CA ASN A 98 -10.17 19.00 -7.04
C ASN A 98 -8.73 18.84 -6.48
N GLY A 99 -8.03 17.76 -6.86
CA GLY A 99 -6.67 17.52 -6.37
C GLY A 99 -6.60 16.88 -4.98
N ARG A 100 -7.73 16.52 -4.38
CA ARG A 100 -7.81 15.92 -3.05
C ARG A 100 -8.48 14.56 -3.11
N ILE A 101 -8.05 13.70 -2.19
CA ILE A 101 -8.67 12.40 -1.96
C ILE A 101 -9.71 12.55 -0.85
N ASP A 102 -10.91 12.08 -1.12
CA ASP A 102 -11.99 11.96 -0.13
C ASP A 102 -11.66 10.80 0.83
N LEU A 103 -11.16 11.16 2.01
CA LEU A 103 -10.80 10.20 3.05
C LEU A 103 -12.01 9.54 3.73
N GLU A 104 -13.20 10.14 3.67
CA GLU A 104 -14.43 9.50 4.16
C GLU A 104 -14.82 8.32 3.26
N LYS A 105 -14.59 8.45 1.94
CA LYS A 105 -14.84 7.35 0.99
C LYS A 105 -13.70 6.34 0.90
N LEU A 106 -12.45 6.77 1.13
CA LEU A 106 -11.29 5.86 1.13
C LEU A 106 -11.24 5.01 2.40
N GLN A 107 -11.60 5.58 3.56
CA GLN A 107 -11.52 4.93 4.87
C GLN A 107 -10.21 4.14 5.09
N PRO A 108 -9.03 4.76 4.91
CA PRO A 108 -7.77 4.06 5.08
C PRO A 108 -7.55 3.71 6.56
N ILE A 109 -6.82 2.62 6.80
CA ILE A 109 -6.47 2.18 8.15
C ILE A 109 -4.99 2.40 8.46
N GLY A 110 -4.69 2.65 9.73
CA GLY A 110 -3.33 2.70 10.26
C GLY A 110 -2.99 1.46 11.08
N ARG A 111 -1.74 1.00 11.04
CA ARG A 111 -1.24 -0.07 11.90
C ARG A 111 -0.77 0.51 13.24
N LEU A 112 -1.15 -0.14 14.35
CA LEU A 112 -0.71 0.19 15.70
C LEU A 112 0.16 -0.92 16.30
N ALA A 113 0.78 -0.61 17.44
CA ALA A 113 1.52 -1.58 18.24
C ALA A 113 0.62 -2.73 18.74
N GLY A 114 1.26 -3.85 19.07
CA GLY A 114 0.59 -5.08 19.49
C GLY A 114 0.30 -6.02 18.33
N ALA A 115 -0.17 -7.23 18.66
CA ALA A 115 -0.38 -8.29 17.67
C ALA A 115 -1.40 -7.89 16.58
N ASN A 116 -2.51 -7.26 16.98
CA ASN A 116 -3.69 -7.07 16.14
C ASN A 116 -4.23 -5.63 16.11
N GLY A 117 -3.42 -4.63 16.51
CA GLY A 117 -3.87 -3.24 16.65
C GLY A 117 -3.97 -2.50 15.32
N TYR A 118 -5.15 -1.93 15.03
CA TYR A 118 -5.39 -1.03 13.89
C TYR A 118 -6.20 0.19 14.33
N CYS A 119 -6.05 1.30 13.63
CA CYS A 119 -6.85 2.51 13.82
C CYS A 119 -7.55 2.96 12.54
N ARG A 120 -8.69 3.64 12.74
CA ARG A 120 -9.39 4.40 11.71
C ARG A 120 -8.90 5.85 11.75
N ILE A 121 -8.94 6.54 10.60
CA ILE A 121 -8.65 7.97 10.54
C ILE A 121 -9.95 8.78 10.68
N SER A 122 -10.58 8.72 11.85
CA SER A 122 -11.92 9.30 12.10
C SER A 122 -11.91 10.63 12.87
N ASP A 123 -10.89 10.92 13.67
CA ASP A 123 -10.77 12.18 14.41
C ASP A 123 -9.76 13.10 13.71
N ARG A 124 -10.28 13.99 12.86
CA ARG A 124 -9.49 14.85 11.99
C ARG A 124 -9.85 16.30 12.23
N PHE A 125 -8.84 17.16 12.21
CA PHE A 125 -9.00 18.61 12.21
C PHE A 125 -7.99 19.21 11.25
N GLU A 126 -8.34 20.36 10.67
CA GLU A 126 -7.46 21.06 9.73
C GLU A 126 -6.76 22.21 10.43
N ILE A 127 -5.47 22.39 10.12
CA ILE A 127 -4.69 23.56 10.52
C ILE A 127 -4.21 24.23 9.23
N GLU A 128 -4.65 25.46 8.97
CA GLU A 128 -4.20 26.22 7.82
C GLU A 128 -2.75 26.69 8.02
N ARG A 129 -1.88 26.32 7.07
CA ARG A 129 -0.52 26.84 7.03
C ARG A 129 -0.56 28.30 6.58
N LYS A 130 -0.01 29.21 7.39
CA LYS A 130 0.26 30.58 6.94
C LYS A 130 1.26 30.56 5.79
N ILE A 131 0.84 31.05 4.63
CA ILE A 131 1.70 31.24 3.47
C ILE A 131 2.29 32.65 3.57
N ASN A 132 3.62 32.77 3.42
CA ASN A 132 4.24 34.08 3.27
C ASN A 132 4.03 34.53 1.82
N PRO A 133 3.29 35.62 1.56
CA PRO A 133 3.04 36.09 0.20
C PRO A 133 4.30 36.55 -0.54
N ASP A 134 5.40 36.80 0.19
CA ASP A 134 6.68 37.27 -0.37
C ASP A 134 7.66 36.12 -0.71
N LYS A 135 7.20 34.85 -0.70
CA LYS A 135 7.98 33.66 -1.11
C LYS A 135 7.26 32.84 -2.16
#